data_AF-A0A7J3MDE6-F1
#
_entry.id   AF-A0A7J3MDE6-F1
#
_cell.length_a   1.000
_cell.length_b   1.000
_cell.length_c   1.000
_cell.angle_alpha   90.00
_cell.angle_beta   90.00
_cell.angle_gamma   90.00
#
_symmetry.space_group_name_H-M   'P 1'
#
loop_
_entity.id
_entity.type
_entity.pdbx_description
1 polymer ?
#
loop_
_entity_poly.entity_id
_entity_poly.type
_entity_poly.pdbx_seq_one_letter_code
_entity_poly.pdbx_strand_id
1 'polypeptide(L)'
;MSSSFEPLMFYVGRRFYDRARKTFNLGLIVRKPLLQILRSIGFQPIEMDRDEAKRSLEEFSRTSSITISYSQLLREITLSMLTPTAILRSVKGETVTFLGAYDLGFSMLIEIFTAVSRFFKTVNTYIWIAIPKSPEGHEKTIQILRDIRDKVGELPITPEEWEAVQPIIEKLSKSQLTIRGLTENLWVNI
;
A
#
# COMPACT_ATOMS: atom_id res chain seq x y z
N MET A 1 16.05 23.99 -3.91
CA MET A 1 15.99 22.66 -4.54
C MET A 1 14.69 22.02 -4.11
N SER A 2 13.82 21.68 -5.05
CA SER A 2 12.53 21.03 -4.78
C SER A 2 12.77 19.55 -4.49
N SER A 3 12.91 19.17 -3.23
CA SER A 3 12.90 17.76 -2.82
C SER A 3 11.45 17.28 -2.76
N SER A 4 10.90 16.97 -3.94
CA SER A 4 9.66 16.22 -4.10
C SER A 4 9.87 14.82 -3.54
N PHE A 5 9.21 14.48 -2.44
CA PHE A 5 9.15 13.11 -1.93
C PHE A 5 7.90 12.44 -2.51
N GLU A 6 8.10 11.51 -3.43
CA GLU A 6 7.02 10.83 -4.13
C GLU A 6 6.36 9.77 -3.24
N PRO A 7 5.07 9.49 -3.44
CA PRO A 7 4.41 8.33 -2.87
C PRO A 7 5.09 7.05 -3.34
N LEU A 8 5.06 6.05 -2.46
CA LEU A 8 5.71 4.76 -2.66
C LEU A 8 4.66 3.66 -2.64
N MET A 9 4.78 2.67 -3.52
CA MET A 9 3.93 1.49 -3.54
C MET A 9 4.78 0.23 -3.31
N PHE A 10 4.32 -0.59 -2.37
CA PHE A 10 4.95 -1.85 -1.99
C PHE A 10 3.95 -2.99 -2.10
N TYR A 11 4.31 -4.02 -2.86
CA TYR A 11 3.51 -5.23 -2.99
C TYR A 11 3.98 -6.26 -1.98
N VAL A 12 3.05 -6.85 -1.23
CA VAL A 12 3.31 -7.76 -0.12
C VAL A 12 2.53 -9.05 -0.32
N GLY A 13 3.23 -10.12 -0.62
CA GLY A 13 2.69 -11.45 -0.82
C GLY A 13 2.15 -12.10 0.44
N ARG A 14 1.35 -13.14 0.24
CA ARG A 14 0.74 -13.92 1.33
C ARG A 14 1.81 -14.63 2.16
N ARG A 15 2.89 -15.10 1.55
CA ARG A 15 3.94 -15.81 2.28
C ARG A 15 4.63 -14.90 3.30
N PHE A 16 5.04 -13.70 2.87
CA PHE A 16 5.60 -12.69 3.76
C PHE A 16 4.62 -12.36 4.88
N TYR A 17 3.36 -12.16 4.51
CA TYR A 17 2.30 -11.83 5.44
C TYR A 17 2.09 -12.91 6.52
N ASP A 18 2.01 -14.18 6.13
CA ASP A 18 1.85 -15.30 7.06
C ASP A 18 3.06 -15.45 7.99
N ARG A 19 4.27 -15.09 7.53
CA ARG A 19 5.46 -15.00 8.39
C ARG A 19 5.38 -13.80 9.33
N ALA A 20 5.03 -12.62 8.84
CA ALA A 20 4.88 -11.39 9.62
C ALA A 20 3.87 -11.58 10.76
N ARG A 21 2.76 -12.29 10.51
CA ARG A 21 1.79 -12.63 11.55
C ARG A 21 2.38 -13.41 12.72
N LYS A 22 3.31 -14.33 12.45
CA LYS A 22 4.03 -15.07 13.49
C LYS A 22 5.06 -14.18 14.18
N THR A 23 5.86 -13.44 13.40
CA THR A 23 6.91 -12.55 13.92
C THR A 23 6.36 -11.46 14.84
N PHE A 24 5.22 -10.87 14.51
CA PHE A 24 4.61 -9.76 15.27
C PHE A 24 3.45 -10.21 16.17
N ASN A 25 3.23 -11.53 16.31
CA ASN A 25 2.18 -12.11 17.14
C ASN A 25 0.77 -11.54 16.88
N LEU A 26 0.39 -11.41 15.61
CA LEU A 26 -0.83 -10.69 15.20
C LEU A 26 -2.13 -11.48 15.44
N GLY A 27 -2.05 -12.78 15.75
CA GLY A 27 -3.21 -13.68 15.95
C GLY A 27 -3.73 -14.35 14.66
N LEU A 28 -4.74 -15.22 14.81
CA LEU A 28 -5.26 -16.11 13.74
C LEU A 28 -6.19 -15.44 12.73
N ILE A 29 -6.82 -14.31 13.07
CA ILE A 29 -7.66 -13.53 12.16
C ILE A 29 -7.33 -12.06 12.39
N VAL A 30 -6.73 -11.41 11.39
CA VAL A 30 -6.28 -10.02 11.48
C VAL A 30 -6.87 -9.24 10.32
N ARG A 31 -7.75 -8.28 10.63
CA ARG A 31 -8.38 -7.43 9.62
C ARG A 31 -7.47 -6.32 9.11
N LYS A 32 -6.64 -5.75 9.99
CA LYS A 32 -5.81 -4.57 9.74
C LYS A 32 -4.36 -4.84 10.15
N PRO A 33 -3.66 -5.68 9.40
CA PRO A 33 -2.42 -6.22 9.89
C PRO A 33 -1.26 -5.22 9.84
N LEU A 34 -1.21 -4.32 8.85
CA LEU A 34 -0.21 -3.26 8.86
C LEU A 34 -0.33 -2.40 10.14
N LEU A 35 -1.55 -2.05 10.58
CA LEU A 35 -1.77 -1.36 11.85
C LEU A 35 -1.17 -2.10 13.04
N GLN A 36 -1.39 -3.40 13.12
CA GLN A 36 -0.91 -4.22 14.24
C GLN A 36 0.61 -4.40 14.19
N ILE A 37 1.20 -4.55 12.99
CA ILE A 37 2.65 -4.54 12.80
C ILE A 37 3.23 -3.22 13.31
N LEU A 38 2.68 -2.09 12.88
CA LEU A 38 3.15 -0.76 13.30
C LEU A 38 3.08 -0.57 14.82
N ARG A 39 1.98 -1.03 15.45
CA ARG A 39 1.85 -1.02 16.91
C ARG A 39 2.87 -1.92 17.60
N SER A 40 3.12 -3.11 17.07
CA SER A 40 4.08 -4.07 17.64
C SER A 40 5.54 -3.58 17.62
N ILE A 41 5.88 -2.70 16.67
CA ILE A 41 7.21 -2.07 16.59
C ILE A 41 7.27 -0.71 17.31
N GLY A 42 6.23 -0.36 18.07
CA GLY A 42 6.24 0.79 18.99
C GLY A 42 5.61 2.08 18.46
N PHE A 43 5.03 2.09 17.25
CA PHE A 43 4.29 3.25 16.77
C PHE A 43 2.87 3.29 17.35
N GLN A 44 2.29 4.50 17.37
CA GLN A 44 0.88 4.72 17.71
C GLN A 44 0.17 5.36 16.51
N PRO A 45 -0.12 4.60 15.45
CA PRO A 45 -0.77 5.16 14.27
C PRO A 45 -2.18 5.63 14.60
N ILE A 46 -2.55 6.81 14.07
CA ILE A 46 -3.93 7.26 14.07
C ILE A 46 -4.62 6.54 12.91
N GLU A 47 -5.56 5.67 13.25
CA GLU A 47 -6.37 4.97 12.27
C GLU A 47 -7.38 5.94 11.67
N MET A 48 -7.40 5.99 10.34
CA MET A 48 -8.34 6.80 9.58
C MET A 48 -9.34 5.89 8.87
N ASP A 49 -10.59 6.29 8.92
CA ASP A 49 -11.57 5.76 7.98
C ASP A 49 -11.30 6.27 6.56
N ARG A 50 -12.13 5.81 5.63
CA ARG A 50 -12.00 6.15 4.21
C ARG A 50 -12.15 7.64 3.95
N ASP A 51 -13.11 8.29 4.61
CA ASP A 51 -13.45 9.69 4.37
C ASP A 51 -12.43 10.62 5.05
N GLU A 52 -11.91 10.22 6.21
CA GLU A 52 -10.78 10.86 6.88
C GLU A 52 -9.51 10.78 6.06
N ALA A 53 -9.16 9.59 5.54
CA ALA A 53 -8.01 9.42 4.68
C ALA A 53 -8.13 10.32 3.44
N LYS A 54 -9.29 10.31 2.77
CA LYS A 54 -9.54 11.18 1.61
C LYS A 54 -9.34 12.66 1.95
N ARG A 55 -9.91 13.14 3.05
CA ARG A 55 -9.78 14.55 3.48
C ARG A 55 -8.34 14.94 3.79
N SER A 56 -7.64 14.13 4.58
CA SER A 56 -6.24 14.37 4.95
C SER A 56 -5.33 14.43 3.71
N LEU A 57 -5.61 13.60 2.72
CA LEU A 57 -4.88 13.56 1.46
C LEU A 57 -5.19 14.77 0.55
N GLU A 58 -6.45 15.22 0.51
CA GLU A 58 -6.84 16.47 -0.16
C GLU A 58 -6.18 17.70 0.48
N GLU A 59 -6.09 17.75 1.81
CA GLU A 59 -5.41 18.82 2.54
C GLU A 59 -3.90 18.82 2.27
N PHE A 60 -3.28 17.64 2.28
CA PHE A 60 -1.86 17.47 1.95
C PHE A 60 -1.55 17.91 0.50
N SER A 61 -2.45 17.59 -0.45
CA SER A 61 -2.35 18.04 -1.85
C SER A 61 -2.36 19.56 -2.00
N ARG A 62 -3.05 20.29 -1.13
CA ARG A 62 -3.19 21.76 -1.21
C ARG A 62 -1.99 22.48 -0.61
N THR A 63 -1.30 21.85 0.32
CA THR A 63 -0.21 22.44 1.11
C THR A 63 1.18 22.14 0.54
N SER A 64 1.30 21.12 -0.31
CA SER A 64 2.56 20.67 -0.90
C SER A 64 2.69 21.14 -2.35
N SER A 65 3.79 21.79 -2.72
CA SER A 65 4.11 22.26 -4.07
C SER A 65 4.54 21.12 -5.04
N ILE A 66 3.83 19.99 -4.98
CA ILE A 66 4.06 18.81 -5.82
C ILE A 66 3.34 19.03 -7.16
N THR A 67 4.11 19.08 -8.25
CA THR A 67 3.72 19.57 -9.58
C THR A 67 2.93 18.58 -10.44
N ILE A 68 2.72 17.35 -9.96
CA ILE A 68 1.81 16.38 -10.56
C ILE A 68 0.66 16.26 -9.59
N SER A 69 -0.57 16.36 -10.09
CA SER A 69 -1.80 16.41 -9.29
C SER A 69 -1.85 15.18 -8.38
N TYR A 70 -1.32 15.33 -7.16
CA TYR A 70 -1.48 14.38 -6.09
C TYR A 70 -2.98 14.14 -5.85
N SER A 71 -3.82 15.14 -6.13
CA SER A 71 -5.27 15.02 -6.27
C SER A 71 -5.76 14.09 -7.39
N GLN A 72 -5.07 13.93 -8.53
CA GLN A 72 -5.32 12.87 -9.53
C GLN A 72 -4.84 11.52 -9.02
N LEU A 73 -3.71 11.48 -8.30
CA LEU A 73 -3.23 10.26 -7.65
C LEU A 73 -4.29 9.67 -6.73
N LEU A 74 -4.72 10.53 -5.83
CA LEU A 74 -5.76 10.25 -4.89
C LEU A 74 -7.07 10.06 -5.60
N ARG A 75 -7.42 10.80 -6.65
CA ARG A 75 -8.66 10.56 -7.38
C ARG A 75 -8.64 9.18 -8.05
N GLU A 76 -7.55 8.70 -8.63
CA GLU A 76 -7.48 7.38 -9.28
C GLU A 76 -7.34 6.24 -8.27
N ILE A 77 -6.52 6.38 -7.22
CA ILE A 77 -6.53 5.45 -6.08
C ILE A 77 -7.93 5.47 -5.45
N THR A 78 -8.52 6.65 -5.24
CA THR A 78 -9.86 6.80 -4.63
C THR A 78 -10.95 6.31 -5.56
N LEU A 79 -10.89 6.48 -6.89
CA LEU A 79 -11.85 5.97 -7.89
C LEU A 79 -11.72 4.45 -8.06
N SER A 80 -10.50 3.92 -8.05
CA SER A 80 -10.24 2.47 -8.01
C SER A 80 -10.61 1.85 -6.65
N MET A 81 -10.57 2.63 -5.56
CA MET A 81 -11.11 2.28 -4.24
C MET A 81 -12.65 2.53 -4.14
N LEU A 82 -13.24 3.46 -4.90
CA LEU A 82 -14.62 4.02 -4.78
C LEU A 82 -15.61 3.40 -5.73
N THR A 83 -15.22 2.52 -6.64
CA THR A 83 -16.23 1.71 -7.30
C THR A 83 -16.82 0.80 -6.22
N PRO A 84 -18.05 1.06 -5.74
CA PRO A 84 -18.56 0.45 -4.53
C PRO A 84 -18.95 -0.96 -4.89
N THR A 85 -18.03 -1.92 -4.80
CA THR A 85 -18.36 -3.36 -4.71
C THR A 85 -19.16 -3.94 -5.91
N ALA A 86 -19.45 -3.17 -6.97
CA ALA A 86 -20.48 -3.48 -7.96
C ALA A 86 -20.01 -3.42 -9.43
N ILE A 87 -18.96 -2.68 -9.79
CA ILE A 87 -18.48 -2.67 -11.19
C ILE A 87 -17.37 -3.72 -11.44
N LEU A 88 -16.63 -4.15 -10.42
CA LEU A 88 -15.61 -5.20 -10.55
C LEU A 88 -16.16 -6.64 -10.60
N ARG A 89 -17.49 -6.83 -10.53
CA ARG A 89 -18.10 -8.10 -10.95
C ARG A 89 -17.93 -8.39 -12.45
N SER A 90 -17.38 -7.46 -13.23
CA SER A 90 -17.32 -7.57 -14.69
C SER A 90 -15.99 -8.02 -15.31
N VAL A 91 -14.94 -8.29 -14.52
CA VAL A 91 -13.72 -8.96 -15.04
C VAL A 91 -13.35 -10.11 -14.10
N LYS A 92 -13.67 -11.33 -14.56
CA LYS A 92 -13.54 -12.61 -13.86
C LYS A 92 -12.34 -12.69 -12.90
N GLY A 93 -12.61 -12.78 -11.60
CA GLY A 93 -11.69 -13.38 -10.62
C GLY A 93 -10.83 -12.44 -9.77
N GLU A 94 -10.96 -11.11 -9.91
CA GLU A 94 -10.16 -10.13 -9.15
C GLU A 94 -11.00 -9.43 -8.07
N THR A 95 -10.51 -9.40 -6.83
CA THR A 95 -11.08 -8.62 -5.71
C THR A 95 -10.05 -7.63 -5.23
N VAL A 96 -10.45 -6.37 -4.99
CA VAL A 96 -9.63 -5.34 -4.35
C VAL A 96 -10.42 -4.79 -3.16
N THR A 97 -9.79 -4.66 -2.00
CA THR A 97 -10.44 -4.28 -0.74
C THR A 97 -9.54 -3.34 0.05
N PHE A 98 -10.04 -2.16 0.37
CA PHE A 98 -9.38 -1.26 1.31
C PHE A 98 -9.46 -1.84 2.73
N LEU A 99 -8.30 -1.99 3.39
CA LEU A 99 -8.25 -2.50 4.76
C LEU A 99 -8.12 -1.38 5.80
N GLY A 100 -7.35 -0.33 5.49
CA GLY A 100 -7.20 0.82 6.39
C GLY A 100 -6.20 1.85 5.90
N ALA A 101 -6.27 3.04 6.51
CA ALA A 101 -5.27 4.08 6.38
C ALA A 101 -4.79 4.49 7.78
N TYR A 102 -3.51 4.80 7.90
CA TYR A 102 -2.84 4.99 9.17
C TYR A 102 -1.92 6.20 9.09
N ASP A 103 -2.14 7.20 9.93
CA ASP A 103 -1.26 8.37 10.02
C ASP A 103 -0.20 8.14 11.11
N LEU A 104 1.07 8.23 10.71
CA LEU A 104 2.24 8.15 11.60
C LEU A 104 2.76 9.55 12.00
N GLY A 105 2.06 10.62 11.63
CA GLY A 105 2.48 12.00 11.79
C GLY A 105 3.42 12.48 10.69
N PHE A 106 4.44 11.68 10.33
CA PHE A 106 5.39 11.99 9.25
C PHE A 106 5.06 11.32 7.91
N SER A 107 4.15 10.33 7.91
CA SER A 107 3.70 9.64 6.71
C SER A 107 2.32 9.03 6.94
N MET A 108 1.51 9.01 5.88
CA MET A 108 0.31 8.19 5.82
C MET A 108 0.63 6.86 5.14
N LEU A 109 0.20 5.75 5.75
CA LEU A 109 0.25 4.42 5.16
C LEU A 109 -1.16 3.95 4.83
N ILE A 110 -1.37 3.48 3.61
CA ILE A 110 -2.63 2.91 3.15
C ILE A 110 -2.42 1.43 2.85
N GLU A 111 -3.34 0.60 3.34
CA GLU A 111 -3.31 -0.84 3.15
C GLU A 111 -4.50 -1.31 2.33
N ILE A 112 -4.20 -2.00 1.24
CA ILE A 112 -5.16 -2.59 0.32
C ILE A 112 -4.89 -4.08 0.22
N PHE A 113 -5.95 -4.88 0.14
CA PHE A 113 -5.89 -6.30 -0.16
C PHE A 113 -6.36 -6.54 -1.59
N THR A 114 -5.69 -7.43 -2.30
CA THR A 114 -6.06 -7.89 -3.63
C THR A 114 -6.09 -9.42 -3.66
N ALA A 115 -7.06 -9.99 -4.36
CA ALA A 115 -7.14 -11.42 -4.61
C ALA A 115 -7.38 -11.63 -6.11
N VAL A 116 -6.43 -12.25 -6.80
CA VAL A 116 -6.48 -12.50 -8.25
C VAL A 116 -6.62 -14.00 -8.48
N SER A 117 -7.71 -14.41 -9.14
CA SER A 117 -7.96 -15.81 -9.48
C SER A 117 -7.38 -16.12 -10.86
N ARG A 118 -6.38 -16.99 -10.93
CA ARG A 118 -5.81 -17.53 -12.18
C ARG A 118 -5.95 -19.05 -12.18
N PHE A 119 -6.45 -19.62 -13.28
CA PHE A 119 -6.36 -21.04 -13.61
C PHE A 119 -6.37 -21.99 -12.38
N PHE A 120 -7.42 -21.93 -11.56
CA PHE A 120 -7.65 -22.74 -10.33
C PHE A 120 -6.95 -22.33 -9.02
N LYS A 121 -6.19 -21.23 -8.97
CA LYS A 121 -5.60 -20.67 -7.74
C LYS A 121 -5.96 -19.20 -7.55
N THR A 122 -6.29 -18.83 -6.32
CA THR A 122 -6.42 -17.41 -5.91
C THR A 122 -5.11 -16.97 -5.26
N VAL A 123 -4.47 -15.96 -5.85
CA VAL A 123 -3.28 -15.32 -5.30
C VAL A 123 -3.71 -14.08 -4.53
N ASN A 124 -3.40 -14.07 -3.24
CA ASN A 124 -3.72 -12.98 -2.33
C ASN A 124 -2.48 -12.10 -2.16
N THR A 125 -2.62 -10.80 -2.40
CA THR A 125 -1.53 -9.83 -2.23
C THR A 125 -2.05 -8.64 -1.44
N TYR A 126 -1.19 -8.04 -0.64
CA TYR A 126 -1.43 -6.78 0.05
C TYR A 126 -0.63 -5.70 -0.68
N ILE A 127 -1.20 -4.50 -0.79
CA ILE A 127 -0.51 -3.34 -1.36
C ILE A 127 -0.43 -2.31 -0.23
N TRP A 128 0.78 -1.91 0.09
CA TRP A 128 1.06 -0.85 1.04
C TRP A 128 1.49 0.39 0.27
N ILE A 129 0.69 1.44 0.36
CA ILE A 129 1.01 2.74 -0.25
C ILE A 129 1.48 3.65 0.85
N ALA A 130 2.71 4.13 0.75
CA ALA A 130 3.27 5.07 1.69
C ALA A 130 3.32 6.47 1.09
N ILE A 131 2.79 7.43 1.84
CA ILE A 131 2.69 8.83 1.46
C ILE A 131 3.48 9.57 2.52
N PRO A 132 4.76 9.88 2.28
CA PRO A 132 5.51 10.72 3.19
C PRO A 132 4.92 12.13 3.20
N LYS A 133 5.08 12.86 4.31
CA LYS A 133 4.65 14.26 4.45
C LYS A 133 5.81 15.26 4.42
N SER A 134 7.04 14.75 4.49
CA SER A 134 8.28 15.52 4.35
C SER A 134 9.41 14.62 3.82
N PRO A 135 10.58 15.17 3.42
CA PRO A 135 11.76 14.38 3.07
C PRO A 135 12.21 13.47 4.22
N GLU A 136 12.24 13.99 5.46
CA GLU A 136 12.57 13.20 6.65
C GLU A 136 11.52 12.12 6.91
N GLY A 137 10.25 12.42 6.59
CA GLY A 137 9.17 11.44 6.61
C GLY A 137 9.40 10.32 5.61
N HIS A 138 9.95 10.62 4.42
CA HIS A 138 10.26 9.61 3.41
C HIS A 138 11.32 8.64 3.90
N GLU A 139 12.43 9.17 4.43
CA GLU A 139 13.51 8.35 4.98
C GLU A 139 13.04 7.47 6.14
N LYS A 140 12.26 8.04 7.07
CA LYS A 140 11.68 7.30 8.20
C LYS A 140 10.73 6.19 7.73
N THR A 141 9.89 6.47 6.75
CA THR A 141 9.00 5.45 6.16
C THR A 141 9.78 4.31 5.53
N ILE A 142 10.81 4.61 4.75
CA ILE A 142 11.69 3.59 4.16
C ILE A 142 12.34 2.75 5.25
N GLN A 143 12.87 3.38 6.30
CA GLN A 143 13.51 2.68 7.40
C GLN A 143 12.52 1.75 8.12
N ILE A 144 11.28 2.17 8.35
CA ILE A 144 10.25 1.33 8.97
C ILE A 144 9.94 0.11 8.11
N LEU A 145 9.78 0.30 6.79
CA LEU A 145 9.49 -0.80 5.88
C LEU A 145 10.66 -1.78 5.79
N ARG A 146 11.90 -1.27 5.79
CA ARG A 146 13.12 -2.07 5.89
C ARG A 146 13.15 -2.88 7.19
N ASP A 147 12.91 -2.24 8.34
CA ASP A 147 12.88 -2.91 9.65
C ASP A 147 11.81 -4.01 9.71
N ILE A 148 10.63 -3.77 9.12
CA ILE A 148 9.58 -4.78 9.00
C ILE A 148 10.08 -5.96 8.15
N ARG A 149 10.63 -5.71 6.97
CA ARG A 149 11.18 -6.77 6.10
C ARG A 149 12.24 -7.59 6.82
N ASP A 150 13.21 -6.92 7.43
CA ASP A 150 14.37 -7.55 8.03
C ASP A 150 13.98 -8.39 9.26
N LYS A 151 13.00 -7.93 10.05
CA LYS A 151 12.42 -8.73 11.16
C LYS A 151 11.64 -9.94 10.67
N VAL A 152 10.93 -9.85 9.55
CA VAL A 152 10.14 -10.95 9.01
C VAL A 152 11.06 -12.04 8.44
N GLY A 153 12.15 -11.63 7.77
CA GLY A 153 13.16 -12.54 7.24
C GLY A 153 12.70 -13.39 6.04
N GLU A 154 11.67 -12.94 5.33
CA GLU A 154 11.14 -13.55 4.12
C GLU A 154 11.05 -12.49 3.02
N LEU A 155 11.03 -12.93 1.75
CA LEU A 155 10.83 -12.01 0.63
C LEU A 155 9.44 -11.37 0.73
N PRO A 156 9.32 -10.03 0.70
CA PRO A 156 8.04 -9.35 0.74
C PRO A 156 7.06 -9.79 -0.33
N ILE A 157 7.54 -10.12 -1.53
CA ILE A 157 6.75 -10.70 -2.60
C ILE A 157 7.64 -11.68 -3.39
N THR A 158 7.14 -12.88 -3.65
CA THR A 158 7.89 -13.88 -4.46
C THR A 158 7.76 -13.59 -5.96
N PRO A 159 8.62 -14.15 -6.82
CA PRO A 159 8.47 -14.03 -8.28
C PRO A 159 7.11 -14.48 -8.80
N GLU A 160 6.54 -15.55 -8.24
CA GLU A 160 5.23 -16.08 -8.64
C GLU A 160 4.10 -15.12 -8.22
N GLU A 161 4.18 -14.56 -7.01
CA GLU A 161 3.23 -13.54 -6.55
C GLU A 161 3.35 -12.24 -7.36
N TRP A 162 4.57 -11.85 -7.74
CA TRP A 162 4.86 -10.70 -8.61
C TRP A 162 4.26 -10.87 -10.01
N GLU A 163 4.37 -12.07 -10.59
CA GLU A 163 3.75 -12.40 -11.88
C GLU A 163 2.21 -12.36 -11.79
N ALA A 164 1.66 -12.81 -10.66
CA ALA A 164 0.22 -12.83 -10.45
C ALA A 164 -0.39 -11.43 -10.34
N VAL A 165 0.36 -10.43 -9.85
CA VAL A 165 -0.09 -9.03 -9.78
C VAL A 165 0.14 -8.24 -11.06
N GLN A 166 0.78 -8.81 -12.09
CA GLN A 166 0.98 -8.13 -13.39
C GLN A 166 -0.29 -7.54 -14.00
N PRO A 167 -1.47 -8.21 -13.98
CA PRO A 167 -2.69 -7.61 -14.53
C PRO A 167 -3.12 -6.33 -13.79
N ILE A 168 -2.84 -6.24 -12.48
CA ILE A 168 -3.09 -5.03 -11.69
C ILE A 168 -2.06 -3.95 -12.09
N ILE A 169 -0.78 -4.32 -12.17
CA ILE A 169 0.30 -3.43 -12.60
C ILE A 169 0.02 -2.87 -14.00
N GLU A 170 -0.43 -3.68 -14.96
CA GLU A 170 -0.78 -3.27 -16.31
C GLU A 170 -1.98 -2.31 -16.38
N LYS A 171 -2.97 -2.49 -15.49
CA LYS A 171 -4.10 -1.57 -15.37
C LYS A 171 -3.65 -0.24 -14.77
N LEU A 172 -2.82 -0.29 -13.74
CA LEU A 172 -2.27 0.90 -13.09
C LEU A 172 -1.25 1.61 -14.00
N SER A 173 -0.46 0.91 -14.82
CA SER A 173 0.53 1.56 -15.70
C SER A 173 -0.10 2.39 -16.82
N LYS A 174 -1.36 2.10 -17.17
CA LYS A 174 -2.16 2.90 -18.10
C LYS A 174 -2.70 4.18 -17.47
N SER A 175 -2.63 4.30 -16.15
CA SER A 175 -3.00 5.53 -15.45
C SER A 175 -1.83 6.52 -15.48
N GLN A 176 -2.12 7.82 -15.42
CA GLN A 176 -1.10 8.88 -15.36
C GLN A 176 -0.53 9.05 -13.94
N LEU A 177 -0.53 7.98 -13.13
CA LEU A 177 -0.10 8.01 -11.73
C LEU A 177 1.42 8.00 -11.62
N THR A 178 1.98 9.00 -10.95
CA THR A 178 3.39 9.01 -10.53
C THR A 178 3.54 8.52 -9.10
N ILE A 179 3.45 7.20 -8.92
CA ILE A 179 3.81 6.51 -7.67
C ILE A 179 5.04 5.68 -7.97
N ARG A 180 6.12 5.94 -7.22
CA ARG A 180 7.30 5.09 -7.30
C ARG A 180 6.94 3.70 -6.79
N GLY A 181 7.33 2.65 -7.50
CA GLY A 181 6.93 1.29 -7.17
C GLY A 181 5.60 0.82 -7.76
N LEU A 182 4.93 1.63 -8.57
CA LEU A 182 3.68 1.21 -9.21
C LEU A 182 3.91 0.07 -10.22
N THR A 183 4.94 0.19 -11.05
CA THR A 183 5.33 -0.78 -12.09
C THR A 183 6.61 -1.57 -11.76
N GLU A 184 7.21 -1.32 -10.59
CA GLU A 184 8.47 -1.94 -10.17
C GLU A 184 8.38 -2.45 -8.73
N ASN A 185 9.15 -3.49 -8.40
CA ASN A 185 9.20 -4.02 -7.06
C ASN A 185 10.17 -3.21 -6.19
N LEU A 186 9.69 -2.27 -5.38
CA LEU A 186 10.58 -1.45 -4.55
C LEU A 186 11.32 -2.22 -3.45
N TRP A 187 10.86 -3.41 -3.07
CA TRP A 187 11.51 -4.19 -2.02
C TRP A 187 12.95 -4.58 -2.35
N VAL A 188 13.33 -4.62 -3.63
CA VAL A 188 14.71 -4.90 -4.06
C VAL A 188 15.66 -3.71 -3.90
N ASN A 189 15.10 -2.49 -3.76
CA ASN A 189 15.84 -1.23 -3.77
C ASN A 189 15.89 -0.57 -2.39
N ILE A 190 15.23 -1.16 -1.39
CA ILE A 190 15.16 -0.62 -0.03
C ILE A 190 15.85 -1.50 0.99
#